data_AF-A0A258TVB4-F1
#
_entry.id   AF-A0A258TVB4-F1
#
_cell.length_a   1.000
_cell.length_b   1.000
_cell.length_c   1.000
_cell.angle_alpha   90.00
_cell.angle_beta   90.00
_cell.angle_gamma   90.00
#
_symmetry.space_group_name_H-M   'P 1'
#
loop_
_entity.id
_entity.type
_entity.pdbx_description
1 polymer ?
#
loop_
_entity_poly.entity_id
_entity_poly.type
_entity_poly.pdbx_seq_one_letter_code
_entity_poly.pdbx_strand_id
1 'polypeptide(L)'
;MFSVILKIILALAGVLGLLFVAGVTGMMFFFWPTTFGDRSLNVTPQALSELRLLQREKKFLEDLPNHYPGAPNEAIRMNAQVSVDVLVQKLIAELPSQPRRSFVLGTMKSTLASFTNQDTEEQEQLLRYCERILATLGINDSGELFNVWRYGFPYRWMSRA
;
A
#
# COMPACT_ATOMS: atom_id res chain seq x y z
N MET A 1 6.75 -1.37 50.34
CA MET A 1 6.54 -0.13 49.57
C MET A 1 7.46 -0.01 48.36
N PHE A 2 8.79 -0.08 48.54
CA PHE A 2 9.77 -0.01 47.43
C PHE A 2 9.54 -1.04 46.30
N SER A 3 9.28 -2.31 46.65
CA SER A 3 8.99 -3.37 45.68
C SER A 3 7.73 -3.11 44.84
N VAL A 4 6.72 -2.44 45.40
CA VAL A 4 5.48 -2.10 44.68
C VAL A 4 5.72 -0.94 43.71
N ILE A 5 6.45 0.09 44.15
CA ILE A 5 6.82 1.24 43.32
C ILE A 5 7.70 0.81 42.13
N LEU A 6 8.68 -0.08 42.36
CA LEU A 6 9.53 -0.60 41.29
C LEU A 6 8.72 -1.38 40.22
N LYS A 7 7.75 -2.19 40.64
CA LYS A 7 6.85 -2.92 39.71
C LYS A 7 5.99 -1.96 38.87
N ILE A 8 5.49 -0.89 39.47
CA ILE A 8 4.71 0.14 38.77
C ILE A 8 5.59 0.86 37.74
N ILE A 9 6.83 1.24 38.08
CA ILE A 9 7.76 1.88 37.16
C ILE A 9 8.10 0.96 35.98
N LEU A 10 8.39 -0.32 36.25
CA LEU A 10 8.66 -1.32 35.21
C LEU A 10 7.45 -1.52 34.28
N ALA A 11 6.25 -1.60 34.83
CA ALA A 11 5.02 -1.70 34.04
C ALA A 11 4.82 -0.46 33.16
N LEU A 12 5.02 0.75 33.71
CA LEU A 12 4.88 2.00 32.96
C LEU A 12 5.93 2.13 31.86
N ALA A 13 7.19 1.77 32.14
CA ALA A 13 8.26 1.73 31.14
C ALA A 13 7.97 0.71 30.04
N GLY A 14 7.40 -0.45 30.39
CA GLY A 14 6.93 -1.45 29.42
C GLY A 14 5.82 -0.91 28.51
N VAL A 15 4.81 -0.25 29.07
CA VAL A 15 3.72 0.38 28.30
C VAL A 15 4.24 1.48 27.39
N LEU A 16 5.11 2.37 27.89
CA LEU A 16 5.73 3.42 27.08
C LEU A 16 6.61 2.85 25.96
N GLY A 17 7.36 1.79 26.25
CA GLY A 17 8.13 1.06 25.24
C GLY A 17 7.23 0.48 24.14
N LEU A 18 6.10 -0.13 24.51
CA LEU A 18 5.13 -0.66 23.54
C LEU A 18 4.48 0.44 22.70
N LEU A 19 4.08 1.56 23.30
CA LEU A 19 3.53 2.71 22.58
C LEU A 19 4.56 3.33 21.62
N PHE A 20 5.82 3.40 22.04
CA PHE A 20 6.91 3.87 21.19
C PHE A 20 7.12 2.94 19.99
N VAL A 21 7.17 1.62 20.22
CA VAL A 21 7.31 0.63 19.14
C VAL A 21 6.11 0.70 18.19
N ALA A 22 4.88 0.78 18.69
CA ALA A 22 3.67 0.92 17.88
C ALA A 22 3.64 2.25 17.09
N GLY A 23 4.14 3.34 17.68
CA GLY A 23 4.27 4.62 16.99
C GLY A 23 5.34 4.58 15.90
N VAL A 24 6.47 3.93 16.15
CA VAL A 24 7.57 3.78 15.19
C VAL A 24 7.17 2.91 14.00
N THR A 25 6.39 1.83 14.21
CA THR A 25 5.90 0.99 13.11
C THR A 25 4.92 1.73 12.22
N GLY A 26 4.02 2.56 12.77
CA GLY A 26 3.16 3.44 11.99
C GLY A 26 3.93 4.52 11.22
N MET A 27 4.99 5.08 11.83
CA MET A 27 5.84 6.08 11.18
C MET A 27 6.71 5.51 10.06
N MET A 28 7.07 4.22 10.13
CA MET A 28 7.95 3.57 9.16
C MET A 28 7.45 3.72 7.72
N PHE A 29 6.14 3.63 7.50
CA PHE A 29 5.55 3.82 6.17
C PHE A 29 5.87 5.19 5.57
N PHE A 30 5.77 6.27 6.34
CA PHE A 30 6.02 7.63 5.85
C PHE A 30 7.47 7.82 5.40
N PHE A 31 8.42 7.17 6.06
CA PHE A 31 9.84 7.21 5.69
C PHE A 31 10.27 6.09 4.73
N TRP A 32 9.39 5.14 4.41
CA TRP A 32 9.74 4.00 3.57
C TRP A 32 10.15 4.44 2.15
N PRO A 33 11.38 4.14 1.70
CA PRO A 33 11.89 4.64 0.43
C PRO A 33 11.32 3.88 -0.76
N THR A 34 10.85 4.62 -1.77
CA THR A 34 10.39 4.04 -3.05
C THR A 34 11.50 3.98 -4.10
N THR A 35 12.68 4.54 -3.78
CA THR A 35 13.84 4.62 -4.66
C THR A 35 14.77 3.40 -4.57
N PHE A 36 14.58 2.52 -3.58
CA PHE A 36 15.38 1.31 -3.45
C PHE A 36 15.12 0.36 -4.62
N GLY A 37 16.18 -0.03 -5.32
CA GLY A 37 16.08 -0.83 -6.54
C GLY A 37 15.40 -0.10 -7.70
N ASP A 38 15.46 1.23 -7.73
CA ASP A 38 14.90 2.00 -8.83
C ASP A 38 15.58 1.66 -10.16
N ARG A 39 14.76 1.60 -11.20
CA ARG A 39 15.16 1.27 -12.57
C ARG A 39 14.23 1.94 -13.55
N SER A 40 14.74 2.15 -14.76
CA SER A 40 13.88 2.58 -15.86
C SER A 40 12.94 1.44 -16.25
N LEU A 41 11.70 1.79 -16.59
CA LEU A 41 10.68 0.87 -17.07
C LEU A 41 10.58 0.99 -18.59
N ASN A 42 10.36 -0.13 -19.27
CA ASN A 42 9.96 -0.11 -20.67
C ASN A 42 8.44 0.10 -20.74
N VAL A 43 8.01 1.36 -20.82
CA VAL A 43 6.59 1.72 -20.86
C VAL A 43 6.06 1.53 -22.28
N THR A 44 5.48 0.36 -22.54
CA THR A 44 4.95 0.03 -23.87
C THR A 44 3.56 0.62 -24.09
N PRO A 45 3.15 0.85 -25.35
CA PRO A 45 1.77 1.20 -25.67
C PRO A 45 0.76 0.16 -25.16
N GLN A 46 1.15 -1.12 -25.14
CA GLN A 46 0.33 -2.20 -24.60
C GLN A 46 0.10 -2.02 -23.10
N ALA A 47 1.15 -1.77 -22.32
CA ALA A 47 1.02 -1.52 -20.87
C ALA A 47 0.11 -0.32 -20.58
N LEU A 48 0.25 0.78 -21.35
CA LEU A 48 -0.64 1.94 -21.23
C LEU A 48 -2.09 1.62 -21.62
N SER A 49 -2.30 0.73 -22.59
CA SER A 49 -3.63 0.25 -22.96
C SER A 49 -4.27 -0.55 -21.83
N GLU A 50 -3.52 -1.48 -21.23
CA GLU A 50 -3.98 -2.27 -20.07
C GLU A 50 -4.33 -1.38 -18.88
N LEU A 51 -3.54 -0.33 -18.60
CA LEU A 51 -3.89 0.65 -17.57
C LEU A 51 -5.19 1.40 -17.90
N ARG A 52 -5.44 1.74 -19.17
CA ARG A 52 -6.72 2.37 -19.59
C ARG A 52 -7.90 1.41 -19.44
N LEU A 53 -7.70 0.12 -19.69
CA LEU A 53 -8.72 -0.90 -19.44
C LEU A 53 -9.04 -0.96 -17.95
N LEU A 54 -8.01 -1.08 -17.10
CA LEU A 54 -8.18 -1.03 -15.65
C LEU A 54 -8.90 0.24 -15.18
N GLN A 55 -8.58 1.42 -15.76
CA GLN A 55 -9.25 2.67 -15.41
C GLN A 55 -10.76 2.60 -15.66
N ARG A 56 -11.21 1.96 -16.74
CA ARG A 56 -12.62 1.87 -17.15
C ARG A 56 -13.42 0.81 -16.41
N GLU A 57 -12.74 -0.13 -15.74
CA GLU A 57 -13.40 -1.17 -14.97
C GLU A 57 -14.19 -0.59 -13.80
N LYS A 58 -15.37 -1.17 -13.56
CA LYS A 58 -16.11 -0.98 -12.30
C LYS A 58 -15.39 -1.78 -11.22
N LYS A 59 -14.88 -1.09 -10.20
CA LYS A 59 -14.00 -1.66 -9.16
C LYS A 59 -14.75 -1.93 -7.87
N PHE A 60 -14.11 -2.70 -7.00
CA PHE A 60 -14.61 -3.09 -5.67
C PHE A 60 -15.97 -3.81 -5.74
N LEU A 61 -16.15 -4.58 -6.82
CA LEU A 61 -17.23 -5.57 -6.94
C LEU A 61 -16.83 -6.87 -6.23
N GLU A 62 -17.80 -7.76 -6.07
CA GLU A 62 -17.55 -9.11 -5.58
C GLU A 62 -16.45 -9.81 -6.39
N ASP A 63 -15.50 -10.41 -5.68
CA ASP A 63 -14.39 -11.16 -6.22
C ASP A 63 -14.23 -12.44 -5.40
N LEU A 64 -15.16 -13.38 -5.63
CA LEU A 64 -15.25 -14.67 -4.92
C LEU A 64 -13.94 -15.47 -4.93
N PRO A 65 -13.17 -15.55 -6.04
CA PRO A 65 -11.87 -16.23 -6.03
C PRO A 65 -10.88 -15.67 -5.00
N ASN A 66 -11.03 -14.39 -4.64
CA ASN A 66 -10.19 -13.70 -3.66
C ASN A 66 -10.88 -13.50 -2.31
N HIS A 67 -12.04 -14.14 -2.09
CA HIS A 67 -12.87 -14.03 -0.90
C HIS A 67 -13.33 -12.61 -0.56
N TYR A 68 -13.26 -11.67 -1.52
CA TYR A 68 -13.74 -10.31 -1.31
C TYR A 68 -15.23 -10.25 -1.64
N PRO A 69 -16.11 -9.95 -0.67
CA PRO A 69 -17.57 -9.93 -0.89
C PRO A 69 -18.04 -8.75 -1.75
N GLY A 70 -17.13 -7.83 -2.10
CA GLY A 70 -17.48 -6.54 -2.67
C GLY A 70 -17.69 -5.49 -1.58
N ALA A 71 -17.60 -4.22 -1.98
CA ALA A 71 -17.81 -3.14 -1.04
C ALA A 71 -19.23 -3.19 -0.44
N PRO A 72 -19.42 -2.87 0.86
CA PRO A 72 -20.69 -3.06 1.55
C PRO A 72 -21.87 -2.28 0.97
N ASN A 73 -21.59 -1.16 0.29
CA ASN A 73 -22.57 -0.36 -0.43
C ASN A 73 -21.91 0.45 -1.54
N GLU A 74 -22.74 1.03 -2.40
CA GLU A 74 -22.30 1.79 -3.57
C GLU A 74 -21.47 3.04 -3.22
N ALA A 75 -21.74 3.69 -2.08
CA ALA A 75 -21.00 4.88 -1.68
C ALA A 75 -19.55 4.55 -1.27
N ILE A 76 -19.35 3.47 -0.50
CA ILE A 76 -18.03 2.95 -0.16
C ILE A 76 -17.31 2.49 -1.43
N ARG A 77 -18.00 1.74 -2.29
CA ARG A 77 -17.47 1.26 -3.58
C ARG A 77 -16.95 2.40 -4.45
N MET A 78 -17.74 3.45 -4.62
CA MET A 78 -17.40 4.64 -5.40
C MET A 78 -16.19 5.36 -4.82
N ASN A 79 -16.18 5.60 -3.49
CA ASN A 79 -15.06 6.26 -2.82
C ASN A 79 -13.76 5.46 -2.96
N ALA A 80 -13.83 4.15 -2.74
CA ALA A 80 -12.70 3.24 -2.92
C ALA A 80 -12.18 3.24 -4.36
N GLN A 81 -13.11 3.15 -5.34
CA GLN A 81 -12.79 3.18 -6.76
C GLN A 81 -12.08 4.48 -7.18
N VAL A 82 -12.52 5.64 -6.69
CA VAL A 82 -11.90 6.94 -7.01
C VAL A 82 -10.41 6.94 -6.71
N SER A 83 -9.99 6.30 -5.61
CA SER A 83 -8.57 6.24 -5.24
C SER A 83 -7.72 5.47 -6.26
N VAL A 84 -8.25 4.36 -6.80
CA VAL A 84 -7.59 3.59 -7.86
C VAL A 84 -7.62 4.34 -9.19
N ASP A 85 -8.74 4.99 -9.51
CA ASP A 85 -8.90 5.73 -10.76
C ASP A 85 -7.92 6.92 -10.83
N VAL A 86 -7.75 7.65 -9.74
CA VAL A 86 -6.76 8.75 -9.62
C VAL A 86 -5.34 8.21 -9.74
N LEU A 87 -5.02 7.09 -9.08
CA LEU A 87 -3.72 6.43 -9.21
C LEU A 87 -3.43 6.08 -10.68
N VAL A 88 -4.34 5.36 -11.32
CA VAL A 88 -4.18 4.90 -12.71
C VAL A 88 -4.11 6.09 -13.68
N GLN A 89 -4.96 7.11 -13.49
CA GLN A 89 -4.93 8.33 -14.30
C GLN A 89 -3.57 9.01 -14.25
N LYS A 90 -3.01 9.17 -13.05
CA LYS A 90 -1.69 9.80 -12.86
C LYS A 90 -0.58 9.00 -13.53
N LEU A 91 -0.61 7.66 -13.39
CA LEU A 91 0.35 6.79 -14.08
C LEU A 91 0.24 6.92 -15.61
N ILE A 92 -0.97 6.89 -16.17
CA ILE A 92 -1.17 7.05 -17.63
C ILE A 92 -0.61 8.40 -18.13
N ALA A 93 -0.81 9.47 -17.36
CA ALA A 93 -0.42 10.82 -17.76
C ALA A 93 1.10 11.06 -17.68
N GLU A 94 1.75 10.57 -16.64
CA GLU A 94 3.12 10.98 -16.29
C GLU A 94 4.18 9.90 -16.56
N LEU A 95 3.79 8.61 -16.57
CA LEU A 95 4.75 7.51 -16.74
C LEU A 95 5.52 7.54 -18.09
N PRO A 96 4.94 7.99 -19.23
CA PRO A 96 5.70 8.12 -20.48
C PRO A 96 6.86 9.11 -20.41
N SER A 97 6.74 10.18 -19.62
CA SER A 97 7.82 11.17 -19.41
C SER A 97 8.70 10.85 -18.20
N GLN A 98 8.22 10.00 -17.28
CA GLN A 98 8.94 9.56 -16.09
C GLN A 98 8.91 8.03 -15.95
N PRO A 99 9.54 7.27 -16.86
CA PRO A 99 9.44 5.80 -16.88
C PRO A 99 10.35 5.17 -15.82
N ARG A 100 10.01 5.35 -14.54
CA ARG A 100 10.80 4.90 -13.38
C ARG A 100 9.94 4.08 -12.42
N ARG A 101 10.52 2.99 -11.89
CA ARG A 101 9.87 2.19 -10.84
C ARG A 101 9.57 3.04 -9.61
N SER A 102 10.49 3.90 -9.21
CA SER A 102 10.33 4.81 -8.06
C SER A 102 9.15 5.77 -8.22
N PHE A 103 8.87 6.22 -9.45
CA PHE A 103 7.70 7.05 -9.74
C PHE A 103 6.39 6.28 -9.54
N VAL A 104 6.32 5.05 -10.04
CA VAL A 104 5.14 4.17 -9.83
C VAL A 104 4.91 3.93 -8.35
N LEU A 105 5.94 3.49 -7.62
CA LEU A 105 5.84 3.21 -6.19
C LEU A 105 5.58 4.47 -5.36
N GLY A 106 6.15 5.61 -5.74
CA GLY A 106 5.88 6.90 -5.12
C GLY A 106 4.41 7.31 -5.28
N THR A 107 3.85 7.12 -6.48
CA THR A 107 2.43 7.40 -6.73
C THR A 107 1.53 6.46 -5.94
N MET A 108 1.84 5.17 -5.91
CA MET A 108 1.13 4.19 -5.07
C MET A 108 1.20 4.55 -3.59
N LYS A 109 2.38 4.92 -3.08
CA LYS A 109 2.57 5.33 -1.69
C LYS A 109 1.65 6.50 -1.30
N SER A 110 1.52 7.51 -2.17
CA SER A 110 0.60 8.62 -1.94
C SER A 110 -0.86 8.16 -1.88
N THR A 111 -1.27 7.25 -2.78
CA THR A 111 -2.62 6.66 -2.75
C THR A 111 -2.86 5.87 -1.46
N LEU A 112 -1.93 5.00 -1.08
CA LEU A 112 -1.99 4.21 0.15
C LEU A 112 -2.10 5.10 1.41
N ALA A 113 -1.33 6.18 1.46
CA ALA A 113 -1.39 7.15 2.56
C ALA A 113 -2.79 7.80 2.71
N SER A 114 -3.51 8.00 1.60
CA SER A 114 -4.87 8.57 1.63
C SER A 114 -5.98 7.53 1.88
N PHE A 115 -5.65 6.24 1.87
CA PHE A 115 -6.63 5.14 1.90
C PHE A 115 -6.75 4.45 3.27
N THR A 116 -5.98 4.88 4.28
CA THR A 116 -5.88 4.20 5.59
C THR A 116 -7.17 4.15 6.41
N ASN A 117 -8.17 4.98 6.08
CA ASN A 117 -9.43 5.07 6.81
C ASN A 117 -10.52 4.13 6.27
N GLN A 118 -10.23 3.34 5.24
CA GLN A 118 -11.15 2.34 4.70
C GLN A 118 -11.08 1.05 5.53
N ASP A 119 -12.11 0.21 5.44
CA ASP A 119 -12.11 -1.09 6.10
C ASP A 119 -10.98 -1.99 5.56
N THR A 120 -10.57 -2.98 6.35
CA THR A 120 -9.49 -3.89 6.01
C THR A 120 -9.72 -4.63 4.70
N GLU A 121 -10.97 -4.98 4.38
CA GLU A 121 -11.32 -5.65 3.12
C GLU A 121 -11.05 -4.74 1.90
N GLU A 122 -11.46 -3.47 1.97
CA GLU A 122 -11.16 -2.49 0.92
C GLU A 122 -9.66 -2.21 0.79
N GLN A 123 -8.92 -2.19 1.90
CA GLN A 123 -7.47 -2.00 1.88
C GLN A 123 -6.76 -3.15 1.16
N GLU A 124 -7.17 -4.39 1.42
CA GLU A 124 -6.62 -5.56 0.72
C GLU A 124 -6.98 -5.56 -0.76
N GLN A 125 -8.22 -5.19 -1.09
CA GLN A 125 -8.64 -5.07 -2.48
C GLN A 125 -7.88 -3.96 -3.23
N LEU A 126 -7.57 -2.84 -2.58
CA LEU A 126 -6.68 -1.81 -3.14
C LEU A 126 -5.30 -2.39 -3.47
N LEU A 127 -4.71 -3.18 -2.56
CA LEU A 127 -3.40 -3.78 -2.79
C LEU A 127 -3.41 -4.70 -4.01
N ARG A 128 -4.49 -5.47 -4.24
CA ARG A 128 -4.63 -6.30 -5.46
C ARG A 128 -4.64 -5.46 -6.74
N TYR A 129 -5.32 -4.30 -6.73
CA TYR A 129 -5.23 -3.38 -7.86
C TYR A 129 -3.82 -2.82 -8.04
N CYS A 130 -3.12 -2.48 -6.97
CA CYS A 130 -1.72 -2.06 -7.04
C CYS A 130 -0.81 -3.17 -7.59
N GLU A 131 -0.97 -4.42 -7.15
CA GLU A 131 -0.23 -5.59 -7.66
C GLU A 131 -0.48 -5.81 -9.15
N ARG A 132 -1.73 -5.68 -9.59
CA ARG A 132 -2.07 -5.77 -11.01
C ARG A 132 -1.41 -4.66 -11.83
N ILE A 133 -1.36 -3.42 -11.31
CA ILE A 133 -0.61 -2.32 -11.94
C ILE A 133 0.89 -2.64 -12.01
N LEU A 134 1.49 -3.16 -10.94
CA LEU A 134 2.90 -3.57 -10.93
C LEU A 134 3.16 -4.65 -12.00
N ALA A 135 2.30 -5.66 -12.09
CA ALA A 135 2.40 -6.73 -13.09
C ALA A 135 2.30 -6.17 -14.53
N THR A 136 1.32 -5.30 -14.80
CA THR A 136 1.17 -4.62 -16.10
C THR A 136 2.42 -3.84 -16.50
N LEU A 137 3.16 -3.29 -15.54
CA LEU A 137 4.36 -2.50 -15.76
C LEU A 137 5.67 -3.30 -15.66
N GLY A 138 5.60 -4.63 -15.51
CA GLY A 138 6.79 -5.49 -15.37
C GLY A 138 7.59 -5.25 -14.09
N ILE A 139 6.92 -4.85 -13.00
CA ILE A 139 7.50 -4.66 -11.68
C ILE A 139 7.19 -5.88 -10.81
N ASN A 140 8.23 -6.62 -10.42
CA ASN A 140 8.07 -7.89 -9.71
C ASN A 140 7.77 -7.77 -8.21
N ASP A 141 8.06 -6.61 -7.61
CA ASP A 141 7.90 -6.39 -6.17
C ASP A 141 7.72 -4.90 -5.85
N SER A 142 7.02 -4.63 -4.76
CA SER A 142 6.79 -3.29 -4.21
C SER A 142 7.91 -2.81 -3.27
N GLY A 143 9.00 -3.58 -3.10
CA GLY A 143 10.07 -3.28 -2.16
C GLY A 143 9.57 -3.19 -0.71
N GLU A 144 8.70 -4.11 -0.29
CA GLU A 144 8.00 -4.13 1.01
C GLU A 144 7.02 -2.98 1.27
N LEU A 145 6.81 -2.05 0.34
CA LEU A 145 5.92 -0.90 0.54
C LEU A 145 4.51 -1.32 1.03
N PHE A 146 3.96 -2.38 0.44
CA PHE A 146 2.63 -2.89 0.81
C PHE A 146 2.61 -3.51 2.22
N ASN A 147 3.66 -4.24 2.59
CA ASN A 147 3.76 -4.84 3.92
C ASN A 147 3.92 -3.77 4.99
N VAL A 148 4.78 -2.79 4.74
CA VAL A 148 5.02 -1.68 5.65
C VAL A 148 3.76 -0.84 5.81
N TRP A 149 2.98 -0.63 4.75
CA TRP A 149 1.69 0.06 4.84
C TRP A 149 0.65 -0.74 5.63
N ARG A 150 0.45 -2.01 5.29
CA ARG A 150 -0.63 -2.84 5.85
C ARG A 150 -0.38 -3.30 7.28
N TYR A 151 0.90 -3.49 7.64
CA TYR A 151 1.29 -4.15 8.88
C TYR A 151 2.36 -3.39 9.69
N GLY A 152 2.90 -2.29 9.15
CA GLY A 152 3.90 -1.47 9.84
C GLY A 152 5.32 -2.04 9.85
N PHE A 153 5.60 -3.11 9.10
CA PHE A 153 6.93 -3.76 9.08
C PHE A 153 7.26 -4.49 7.76
N PRO A 154 8.54 -4.54 7.31
CA PRO A 154 8.98 -5.29 6.13
C PRO A 154 9.20 -6.79 6.41
N TYR A 155 8.16 -7.61 6.24
CA TYR A 155 8.22 -9.04 6.58
C TYR A 155 9.29 -9.85 5.83
N ARG A 156 9.55 -9.57 4.54
CA ARG A 156 10.47 -10.40 3.76
C ARG A 156 11.94 -10.20 4.12
N TRP A 157 12.26 -9.21 4.96
CA TRP A 157 13.62 -9.04 5.50
C TRP A 157 13.94 -10.03 6.62
N MET A 158 12.92 -10.47 7.36
CA MET A 158 13.11 -11.44 8.45
C MET A 158 13.13 -12.89 7.96
N SER A 159 12.53 -13.18 6.81
CA SER A 159 12.51 -14.54 6.24
C SER A 159 13.76 -14.92 5.43
N ARG A 160 14.76 -14.02 5.36
CA ARG A 160 16.05 -14.24 4.69
C ARG A 160 17.24 -14.30 5.64
N ALA A 161 17.00 -14.27 6.95
CA ALA A 161 18.02 -14.40 8.00
C ALA A 161 18.11 -15.84 8.51
#